data_AF-A0A242AMY2-F1
#
_entry.id   AF-A0A242AMY2-F1
#
_cell.length_a   1.000
_cell.length_b   1.000
_cell.length_c   1.000
_cell.angle_alpha   90.00
_cell.angle_beta   90.00
_cell.angle_gamma   90.00
#
_symmetry.space_group_name_H-M   'P 1'
#
loop_
_entity.id
_entity.type
_entity.pdbx_description
1 polymer ?
#
loop_
_entity_poly.entity_id
_entity_poly.type
_entity_poly.pdbx_seq_one_letter_code
_entity_poly.pdbx_strand_id
1 'polypeptide(L)'
;MDKFIKDLIIQILAMIAEQERTESKRRQAQGIRIAKANGVYKGRPKLYSADAKDPQRRLVYKSIVEDLKNGVAIAKIAKEYNVTRQTVYRIKNEIDFKKY
;
A
#
# COMPACT_ATOMS: atom_id res chain seq x y z
N MET A 1 -31.72 18.03 42.25
CA MET A 1 -32.42 17.99 40.94
C MET A 1 -31.48 18.37 39.80
N ASP A 2 -30.79 19.51 39.86
CA ASP A 2 -29.81 19.97 38.84
C ASP A 2 -28.68 18.97 38.53
N LYS A 3 -28.04 18.39 39.56
CA LYS A 3 -26.98 17.37 39.38
C LYS A 3 -27.46 16.13 38.61
N PHE A 4 -28.64 15.62 38.94
CA PHE A 4 -29.21 14.44 38.29
C PHE A 4 -29.49 14.68 36.80
N ILE A 5 -30.05 15.86 36.46
CA ILE A 5 -30.31 16.22 35.06
C ILE A 5 -29.00 16.34 34.28
N LYS A 6 -27.97 16.95 34.88
CA LYS A 6 -26.63 17.05 34.27
C LYS A 6 -26.00 15.67 34.02
N ASP A 7 -26.06 14.78 35.00
CA ASP A 7 -25.51 13.43 34.89
C ASP A 7 -26.23 12.63 33.78
N LEU A 8 -27.56 12.76 33.68
CA LEU A 8 -28.34 12.12 32.62
C LEU A 8 -27.99 12.66 31.21
N ILE A 9 -27.83 13.98 31.07
CA ILE A 9 -27.42 14.59 29.79
C ILE A 9 -26.04 14.08 29.37
N ILE A 10 -25.08 14.02 30.29
CA ILE A 10 -23.73 13.52 30.01
C ILE A 10 -23.79 12.06 29.52
N GLN A 11 -24.59 11.21 30.16
CA GLN A 11 -24.76 9.82 29.77
C GLN A 11 -25.35 9.67 28.36
N ILE A 12 -26.40 10.44 28.04
CA ILE A 12 -27.02 10.41 26.71
C ILE A 12 -26.02 10.86 25.64
N LEU A 13 -25.27 11.94 25.89
CA LEU A 13 -24.26 12.43 24.95
C LEU A 13 -23.12 11.42 24.74
N ALA A 14 -22.68 10.76 25.82
CA ALA A 14 -21.68 9.70 25.73
C ALA A 14 -22.18 8.52 24.88
N MET A 15 -23.42 8.08 25.10
CA MET A 15 -24.04 7.00 24.33
C MET A 15 -24.17 7.36 22.85
N ILE A 16 -24.62 8.58 22.52
CA ILE A 16 -24.72 9.06 21.13
C ILE A 16 -23.33 9.06 20.47
N ALA A 17 -22.31 9.58 21.14
CA ALA A 17 -20.95 9.61 20.62
C ALA A 17 -20.39 8.19 20.34
N GLU A 18 -20.67 7.23 21.22
CA GLU A 18 -20.28 5.83 21.03
C GLU A 18 -21.03 5.19 19.85
N GLN A 19 -22.33 5.45 19.73
CA GLN A 19 -23.16 4.96 18.63
C GLN A 19 -22.67 5.52 17.28
N GLU A 20 -22.39 6.81 17.20
CA GLU A 20 -21.88 7.46 15.98
C GLU A 20 -20.52 6.88 15.56
N ARG A 21 -19.61 6.65 16.52
CA ARG A 21 -18.31 6.03 16.27
C ARG A 21 -18.46 4.61 15.72
N THR A 22 -19.40 3.85 16.27
CA THR A 22 -19.69 2.47 15.83
C THR A 22 -20.29 2.44 14.43
N GLU A 23 -21.28 3.29 14.18
CA GLU A 23 -21.93 3.39 12.87
C GLU A 23 -20.98 3.90 11.78
N SER A 24 -20.09 4.83 12.11
CA SER A 24 -19.06 5.30 11.17
C SER A 24 -18.13 4.16 10.73
N LYS A 25 -17.66 3.33 11.66
CA LYS A 25 -16.86 2.14 11.34
C LYS A 25 -17.66 1.12 10.54
N ARG A 26 -18.93 0.90 10.87
CA ARG A 26 -19.82 -0.02 10.15
C ARG A 26 -19.96 0.39 8.69
N ARG A 27 -20.25 1.66 8.43
CA ARG A 27 -20.36 2.22 7.07
C ARG A 27 -19.05 2.15 6.32
N GLN A 28 -17.93 2.49 6.96
CA GLN A 28 -16.60 2.34 6.37
C GLN A 28 -16.31 0.88 5.99
N ALA A 29 -16.59 -0.08 6.87
CA ALA A 29 -16.41 -1.50 6.60
C ALA A 29 -17.30 -2.01 5.46
N GLN A 30 -18.53 -1.50 5.34
CA GLN A 30 -19.41 -1.78 4.19
C GLN A 30 -18.82 -1.22 2.89
N GLY A 31 -18.37 0.03 2.90
CA GLY A 31 -17.72 0.67 1.75
C GLY A 31 -16.45 -0.07 1.30
N ILE A 32 -15.59 -0.45 2.26
CA ILE A 32 -14.39 -1.25 1.99
C ILE A 32 -14.75 -2.60 1.37
N ARG A 33 -15.79 -3.28 1.87
CA ARG A 33 -16.27 -4.56 1.30
C ARG A 33 -16.68 -4.40 -0.16
N ILE A 34 -17.46 -3.38 -0.49
CA ILE A 34 -17.87 -3.08 -1.86
C ILE A 34 -16.66 -2.76 -2.74
N ALA A 35 -15.75 -1.91 -2.28
CA ALA A 35 -14.55 -1.54 -3.03
C ALA A 35 -13.58 -2.72 -3.23
N LYS A 36 -13.49 -3.65 -2.27
CA LYS A 36 -12.76 -4.91 -2.44
C LYS A 36 -13.42 -5.80 -3.49
N ALA A 37 -14.74 -5.96 -3.45
CA ALA A 37 -15.49 -6.73 -4.45
C ALA A 37 -15.30 -6.14 -5.87
N ASN A 38 -15.24 -4.82 -5.98
CA ASN A 38 -14.97 -4.12 -7.24
C ASN A 38 -13.48 -4.11 -7.66
N GLY A 39 -12.59 -4.78 -6.91
CA GLY A 39 -11.16 -4.88 -7.26
C GLY A 39 -10.37 -3.56 -7.15
N VAL A 40 -10.88 -2.56 -6.42
CA VAL A 40 -10.22 -1.25 -6.25
C VAL A 40 -8.91 -1.39 -5.46
N TYR A 41 -8.88 -2.28 -4.47
CA TYR A 41 -7.69 -2.50 -3.64
C TYR A 41 -6.66 -3.38 -4.36
N LYS A 42 -5.65 -2.74 -4.96
CA LYS A 42 -4.53 -3.40 -5.67
C LYS A 42 -3.25 -3.52 -4.84
N GLY A 43 -3.35 -3.32 -3.53
CA GLY A 43 -2.21 -3.34 -2.61
C GLY A 43 -1.26 -2.14 -2.79
N ARG A 44 -0.04 -2.27 -2.28
CA ARG A 44 0.99 -1.23 -2.38
C ARG A 44 1.55 -1.21 -3.81
N PRO A 45 1.59 -0.05 -4.50
CA PRO A 45 2.25 0.06 -5.79
C PRO A 45 3.72 -0.35 -5.72
N LYS A 46 4.21 -0.96 -6.81
CA LYS A 46 5.61 -1.39 -6.90
C LYS A 46 6.55 -0.18 -6.85
N LEU A 47 7.51 -0.20 -5.93
CA LEU A 47 8.46 0.92 -5.75
C LEU A 47 9.37 1.08 -6.97
N TYR A 48 9.93 -0.03 -7.47
CA TYR A 48 10.79 -0.06 -8.66
C TYR A 48 10.05 -0.77 -9.78
N SER A 49 9.53 0.02 -10.71
CA SER A 49 8.80 -0.42 -11.90
C SER A 49 8.85 0.68 -12.97
N ALA A 50 8.53 0.31 -14.22
CA ALA A 50 8.44 1.27 -15.32
C ALA A 50 7.45 2.41 -15.03
N ASP A 51 6.36 2.09 -14.32
CA ASP A 51 5.27 3.03 -14.01
C ASP A 51 5.34 3.53 -12.55
N ALA A 52 6.50 3.39 -11.90
CA ALA A 52 6.69 3.89 -10.54
C ALA A 52 6.35 5.39 -10.47
N LYS A 53 5.64 5.82 -9.42
CA LYS A 53 5.23 7.22 -9.23
C LYS A 53 6.43 8.17 -9.12
N ASP A 54 7.51 7.69 -8.51
CA ASP A 54 8.75 8.43 -8.31
C ASP A 54 9.67 8.30 -9.54
N PRO A 55 10.04 9.42 -10.20
CA PRO A 55 10.96 9.42 -11.35
C PRO A 55 12.31 8.78 -11.05
N GLN A 56 12.88 8.98 -9.86
CA GLN A 56 14.19 8.42 -9.51
C GLN A 56 14.13 6.89 -9.46
N ARG A 57 13.09 6.33 -8.85
CA ARG A 57 12.89 4.88 -8.80
C ARG A 57 12.62 4.26 -10.16
N ARG A 58 12.01 5.03 -11.07
CA ARG A 58 11.84 4.63 -12.48
C ARG A 58 13.19 4.55 -13.20
N LEU A 59 14.09 5.51 -12.96
CA LEU A 59 15.46 5.47 -13.51
C LEU A 59 16.22 4.27 -12.96
N VAL A 60 16.21 4.05 -11.64
CA VAL A 60 16.85 2.88 -11.02
C VAL A 60 16.31 1.56 -11.60
N TYR A 61 15.00 1.45 -11.80
CA TYR A 61 14.41 0.27 -12.44
C TYR A 61 14.97 0.06 -13.86
N LYS A 62 15.07 1.11 -14.68
CA LYS A 62 15.62 1.02 -16.04
C LYS A 62 17.08 0.57 -16.03
N SER A 63 17.91 1.13 -15.15
CA SER A 63 19.31 0.75 -15.00
C SER A 63 19.47 -0.70 -14.55
N ILE A 64 18.67 -1.17 -13.58
CA ILE A 64 18.65 -2.58 -13.16
C ILE A 64 18.28 -3.50 -14.33
N VAL A 65 17.30 -3.13 -15.16
CA VAL A 65 16.89 -3.91 -16.33
C VAL A 65 18.03 -4.01 -17.35
N GLU A 66 18.76 -2.92 -17.58
CA GLU A 66 19.90 -2.87 -18.48
C GLU A 66 21.07 -3.74 -17.99
N ASP A 67 21.43 -3.63 -16.72
CA ASP A 67 22.48 -4.45 -16.12
C ASP A 67 22.15 -5.94 -16.11
N LEU A 68 20.87 -6.29 -15.92
CA LEU A 68 20.41 -7.68 -16.04
C LEU A 68 20.55 -8.20 -17.49
N LYS A 69 20.29 -7.37 -18.50
CA LYS A 69 20.48 -7.73 -19.91
C LYS A 69 21.96 -7.88 -20.27
N ASN A 70 22.81 -7.06 -19.68
CA ASN A 70 24.27 -7.12 -19.84
C ASN A 70 24.92 -8.28 -19.06
N GLY A 71 24.14 -9.09 -18.34
CA GLY A 71 24.63 -10.26 -17.60
C GLY A 71 25.35 -9.93 -16.29
N VAL A 72 25.15 -8.73 -15.73
CA VAL A 72 25.78 -8.32 -14.47
C VAL A 72 25.24 -9.16 -13.31
N ALA A 73 26.13 -9.55 -12.39
CA ALA A 73 25.76 -10.35 -11.23
C ALA A 73 24.74 -9.63 -10.32
N ILE A 74 23.68 -10.34 -9.93
CA ILE A 74 22.58 -9.83 -9.08
C ILE A 74 23.08 -9.19 -7.79
N ALA A 75 24.10 -9.77 -7.16
CA ALA A 75 24.68 -9.24 -5.94
C ALA A 75 25.35 -7.87 -6.13
N LYS A 76 25.96 -7.63 -7.30
CA LYS A 76 26.57 -6.34 -7.65
C LYS A 76 25.49 -5.29 -7.86
N ILE A 77 24.47 -5.59 -8.66
CA ILE A 77 23.32 -4.71 -8.91
C ILE A 77 22.64 -4.28 -7.61
N ALA A 78 22.37 -5.23 -6.71
CA ALA A 78 21.75 -4.95 -5.42
C ALA A 78 22.57 -3.96 -4.59
N LYS A 79 23.89 -4.12 -4.56
CA LYS A 79 24.80 -3.25 -3.81
C LYS A 79 24.92 -1.86 -4.44
N GLU A 80 25.01 -1.80 -5.76
CA GLU A 80 25.21 -0.57 -6.55
C GLU A 80 24.00 0.38 -6.45
N TYR A 81 22.79 -0.14 -6.64
CA TYR A 81 21.57 0.68 -6.58
C TYR A 81 20.94 0.73 -5.18
N ASN A 82 21.61 0.19 -4.16
CA ASN A 82 21.12 0.10 -2.79
C ASN A 82 19.70 -0.49 -2.69
N VAL A 83 19.47 -1.61 -3.38
CA VAL A 83 18.21 -2.36 -3.37
C VAL A 83 18.43 -3.76 -2.82
N THR A 84 17.37 -4.37 -2.28
CA THR A 84 17.47 -5.76 -1.83
C THR A 84 17.66 -6.70 -3.03
N ARG A 85 18.42 -7.79 -2.85
CA ARG A 85 18.55 -8.83 -3.88
C ARG A 85 17.19 -9.34 -4.35
N GLN A 86 16.22 -9.44 -3.43
CA GLN A 86 14.83 -9.84 -3.74
C GLN A 86 14.14 -8.88 -4.71
N THR A 87 14.43 -7.59 -4.63
CA THR A 87 13.92 -6.60 -5.61
C THR A 87 14.47 -6.88 -7.00
N VAL A 88 15.77 -7.19 -7.11
CA VAL A 88 16.42 -7.53 -8.37
C VAL A 88 15.89 -8.85 -8.93
N TYR A 89 15.75 -9.89 -8.09
CA TYR A 89 15.15 -11.17 -8.49
C TYR A 89 13.72 -11.02 -9.00
N ARG A 90 12.89 -10.25 -8.28
CA ARG A 90 11.53 -9.93 -8.72
C ARG A 90 11.52 -9.27 -10.10
N ILE A 91 12.39 -8.28 -10.32
CA ILE A 91 12.49 -7.59 -11.61
C ILE A 91 12.94 -8.55 -12.71
N LYS A 92 13.94 -9.39 -12.44
CA LYS A 92 14.40 -10.43 -13.39
C LYS A 92 13.26 -11.36 -13.79
N ASN A 93 12.52 -11.90 -12.82
CA ASN A 93 11.40 -12.79 -13.09
C ASN A 93 10.28 -12.10 -13.88
N GLU A 94 10.02 -10.81 -13.63
CA GLU A 94 9.04 -10.02 -14.39
C GLU A 94 9.46 -9.81 -15.86
N ILE A 95 10.76 -9.68 -16.13
CA ILE A 95 11.30 -9.58 -17.49
C ILE A 95 11.23 -10.95 -18.19
N ASP A 96 11.67 -12.00 -17.51
CA ASP A 96 11.68 -13.37 -18.03
C ASP A 96 10.25 -13.81 -18.40
N PHE A 97 9.25 -13.48 -17.56
CA PHE A 97 7.84 -13.77 -17.83
C PHE A 97 7.28 -13.00 -19.03
N LYS A 98 7.72 -11.75 -19.27
CA LYS A 98 7.26 -10.94 -20.42
C LYS A 98 7.86 -11.36 -21.76
N LYS A 99 8.85 -12.26 -21.76
CA LYS A 99 9.49 -12.77 -22.98
C LYS A 99 8.67 -13.90 -23.64
N TYR A 100 7.73 -14.48 -22.89
CA TYR A 100 6.76 -15.49 -23.35
C TYR A 100 5.37 -14.85 -23.46
#